data_AF-A0A968F1A1-F1
#
_entry.id   AF-A0A968F1A1-F1
#
_cell.length_a   1.000
_cell.length_b   1.000
_cell.length_c   1.000
_cell.angle_alpha   90.00
_cell.angle_beta   90.00
_cell.angle_gamma   90.00
#
_symmetry.space_group_name_H-M   'P 1'
#
loop_
_entity.id
_entity.type
_entity.pdbx_description
1 polymer ?
#
loop_
_entity_poly.entity_id
_entity_poly.type
_entity_poly.pdbx_seq_one_letter_code
_entity_poly.pdbx_strand_id
1 'polypeptide(L)'
;LSKCDLVTSLVGEFPELQGITGKYLAQNDKEDQDICLAIEEHYQPRFAGDQLPESEIGQIVALADKLDTLAGIFGIGQQPGGAKDPFALRRAALGVVRILVEKKIPLSISELVEAAYSVQPENIEKTQTDLINFILERAKGYFVDHGHTITAIDSVLQPAGADTTLYTLPD
;
A
#
# COMPACT_ATOMS: atom_id res chain seq x y z
N LEU A 1 -14.06 -9.70 -10.90
CA LEU A 1 -12.98 -10.60 -10.42
C LEU A 1 -12.27 -10.03 -9.21
N SER A 2 -11.84 -8.76 -9.20
CA SER A 2 -11.23 -8.15 -8.00
C SER A 2 -12.17 -8.18 -6.80
N LYS A 3 -11.66 -8.67 -5.65
CA LYS A 3 -12.33 -8.78 -4.35
C LYS A 3 -13.66 -9.56 -4.35
N CYS A 4 -13.92 -10.38 -5.37
CA CYS A 4 -15.13 -11.22 -5.46
C CYS A 4 -15.19 -12.31 -4.38
N ASP A 5 -14.05 -12.66 -3.78
CA ASP A 5 -13.97 -13.58 -2.66
C ASP A 5 -14.65 -13.04 -1.39
N LEU A 6 -14.70 -11.71 -1.20
CA LEU A 6 -15.30 -11.07 -0.02
C LEU A 6 -16.82 -11.27 0.07
N VAL A 7 -17.49 -11.55 -1.05
CA VAL A 7 -18.94 -11.82 -1.07
C VAL A 7 -19.26 -13.30 -0.88
N THR A 8 -18.24 -14.15 -0.76
CA THR A 8 -18.42 -15.57 -0.45
C THR A 8 -18.61 -15.75 1.05
N SER A 9 -19.54 -16.63 1.46
CA SER A 9 -19.68 -17.01 2.87
C SER A 9 -18.39 -17.58 3.46
N LEU A 10 -17.54 -18.16 2.60
CA LEU A 10 -16.27 -18.77 2.97
C LEU A 10 -15.30 -17.78 3.61
N VAL A 11 -15.12 -16.58 3.04
CA VAL A 11 -14.21 -15.56 3.63
C VAL A 11 -14.80 -14.95 4.90
N GLY A 12 -16.14 -14.92 5.02
CA GLY A 12 -16.81 -14.52 6.27
C GLY A 12 -16.53 -15.47 7.43
N GLU A 13 -16.42 -16.78 7.16
CA GLU A 13 -16.09 -17.81 8.15
C GLU A 13 -14.57 -17.97 8.36
N PHE A 14 -13.76 -17.79 7.31
CA PHE A 14 -12.31 -17.98 7.30
C PHE A 14 -11.59 -16.79 6.65
N PRO A 15 -11.32 -15.70 7.41
CA PRO A 15 -10.64 -14.51 6.90
C PRO A 15 -9.27 -14.79 6.27
N GLU A 16 -8.59 -15.86 6.69
CA GLU A 16 -7.30 -16.29 6.15
C GLU A 16 -7.37 -16.73 4.68
N LEU A 17 -8.56 -17.04 4.16
CA LEU A 17 -8.77 -17.45 2.76
C LEU A 17 -8.99 -16.27 1.81
N GLN A 18 -8.92 -15.03 2.31
CA GLN A 18 -8.94 -13.83 1.50
C GLN A 18 -7.78 -13.83 0.49
N GLY A 19 -8.07 -13.48 -0.77
CA GLY A 19 -7.14 -13.54 -1.89
C GLY A 19 -6.98 -14.94 -2.48
N ILE A 20 -6.73 -15.95 -1.62
CA ILE A 20 -6.58 -17.35 -2.02
C ILE A 20 -7.84 -17.84 -2.73
N THR A 21 -9.00 -17.61 -2.12
CA THR A 21 -10.30 -18.01 -2.71
C THR A 21 -10.52 -17.30 -4.05
N GLY A 22 -10.19 -16.00 -4.12
CA GLY A 22 -10.35 -15.20 -5.35
C GLY A 22 -9.52 -15.75 -6.51
N LYS A 23 -8.27 -16.15 -6.23
CA LYS A 23 -7.40 -16.80 -7.22
C LYS A 23 -7.99 -18.11 -7.73
N TYR A 24 -8.48 -18.99 -6.86
CA TYR A 24 -9.10 -20.25 -7.30
C TYR A 24 -10.36 -20.02 -8.14
N LEU A 25 -11.15 -19.00 -7.82
CA LEU A 25 -12.30 -18.61 -8.63
C LEU A 25 -11.85 -18.13 -10.02
N ALA A 26 -10.85 -17.26 -10.11
CA ALA A 26 -10.31 -16.78 -11.38
C ALA A 26 -9.73 -17.91 -12.24
N GLN A 27 -9.03 -18.86 -11.61
CA GLN A 27 -8.52 -20.06 -12.30
C GLN A 27 -9.65 -20.92 -12.85
N ASN A 28 -10.72 -21.10 -12.08
CA ASN A 28 -11.91 -21.82 -12.53
C ASN A 28 -12.58 -21.12 -13.73
N ASP A 29 -12.55 -19.79 -13.75
CA ASP A 29 -13.07 -18.96 -14.84
C ASP A 29 -12.13 -18.90 -16.05
N LYS A 30 -10.97 -19.58 -15.99
CA LYS A 30 -9.94 -19.68 -17.04
C LYS A 30 -9.27 -18.35 -17.36
N GLU A 31 -9.16 -17.49 -16.36
CA GLU A 31 -8.35 -16.28 -16.44
C GLU A 31 -6.85 -16.64 -16.58
N ASP A 32 -6.08 -15.69 -17.11
CA ASP A 32 -4.63 -15.85 -17.26
C ASP A 32 -3.95 -16.02 -15.89
N GLN A 33 -2.85 -16.77 -15.86
CA GLN A 33 -2.13 -17.09 -14.63
C GLN A 33 -1.66 -15.82 -13.90
N ASP A 34 -1.22 -14.81 -14.64
CA ASP A 34 -0.77 -13.53 -14.08
C ASP A 34 -1.91 -12.77 -13.41
N ILE A 35 -3.13 -12.83 -13.97
CA ILE A 35 -4.34 -12.23 -13.38
C ILE A 35 -4.71 -12.99 -12.10
N CYS A 36 -4.68 -14.32 -12.14
CA CYS A 36 -4.97 -15.16 -10.98
C CYS A 36 -4.03 -14.86 -9.80
N LEU A 37 -2.73 -14.67 -10.08
CA LEU A 37 -1.74 -14.29 -9.08
C LEU A 37 -2.01 -12.88 -8.54
N ALA A 38 -2.26 -11.91 -9.41
CA ALA A 38 -2.55 -10.55 -9.00
C ALA A 38 -3.77 -10.44 -8.05
N ILE A 39 -4.80 -11.26 -8.26
CA ILE A 39 -6.00 -11.31 -7.40
C ILE A 39 -5.68 -11.76 -5.97
N GLU A 40 -4.71 -12.66 -5.79
CA GLU A 40 -4.24 -13.05 -4.47
C GLU A 40 -3.30 -11.99 -3.88
N GLU A 41 -2.36 -11.52 -4.69
CA GLU A 41 -1.26 -10.65 -4.28
C GLU A 41 -1.68 -9.20 -3.99
N HIS A 42 -2.79 -8.69 -4.56
CA HIS A 42 -3.18 -7.29 -4.32
C HIS A 42 -3.48 -6.99 -2.84
N TYR A 43 -3.84 -8.03 -2.06
CA TYR A 43 -4.08 -7.91 -0.62
C TYR A 43 -2.77 -7.78 0.19
N GLN A 44 -1.63 -8.17 -0.39
CA GLN A 44 -0.35 -8.21 0.31
C GLN A 44 0.34 -6.84 0.39
N PRO A 45 1.12 -6.55 1.45
CA PRO A 45 1.12 -7.27 2.73
C PRO A 45 -0.16 -6.95 3.54
N ARG A 46 -0.75 -7.96 4.18
CA ARG A 46 -1.97 -7.82 4.99
C ARG A 46 -1.68 -7.34 6.42
N PHE A 47 -0.50 -7.69 6.94
CA PHE A 47 -0.02 -7.32 8.28
C PHE A 47 1.49 -7.10 8.29
N ALA A 48 2.02 -6.58 9.40
CA ALA A 48 3.46 -6.33 9.57
C ALA A 48 4.22 -7.67 9.53
N GLY A 49 5.16 -7.81 8.59
CA GLY A 49 5.91 -9.05 8.37
C GLY A 49 5.22 -10.07 7.44
N ASP A 50 4.04 -9.76 6.88
CA ASP A 50 3.44 -10.59 5.82
C ASP A 50 4.30 -10.56 4.55
N GLN A 51 4.08 -11.54 3.68
CA GLN A 51 4.71 -11.62 2.37
C GLN A 51 4.35 -10.40 1.52
N LEU A 52 5.27 -10.05 0.62
CA LEU A 52 5.06 -9.00 -0.36
C LEU A 52 4.66 -9.62 -1.70
N PRO A 53 3.89 -8.89 -2.53
CA PRO A 53 3.56 -9.34 -3.87
C PRO A 53 4.84 -9.64 -4.67
N GLU A 54 4.94 -10.84 -5.23
CA GLU A 54 6.13 -11.27 -5.97
C GLU A 54 6.03 -10.90 -7.44
N SER A 55 4.83 -10.98 -8.04
CA SER A 55 4.64 -10.60 -9.43
C SER A 55 4.61 -9.07 -9.61
N GLU A 56 5.07 -8.60 -10.77
CA GLU A 56 5.05 -7.18 -11.11
C GLU A 56 3.61 -6.63 -11.12
N ILE A 57 2.66 -7.38 -11.69
CA ILE A 57 1.24 -6.99 -11.70
C ILE A 57 0.68 -6.96 -10.27
N GLY A 58 1.02 -7.95 -9.45
CA GLY A 58 0.66 -7.97 -8.04
C GLY A 58 1.20 -6.75 -7.28
N GLN A 59 2.45 -6.35 -7.51
CA GLN A 59 3.05 -5.15 -6.91
C GLN A 59 2.29 -3.89 -7.32
N ILE A 60 2.00 -3.73 -8.62
CA ILE A 60 1.27 -2.58 -9.16
C ILE A 60 -0.13 -2.48 -8.53
N VAL A 61 -0.89 -3.58 -8.57
CA VAL A 61 -2.28 -3.58 -8.08
C VAL A 61 -2.31 -3.45 -6.54
N ALA A 62 -1.37 -4.07 -5.83
CA ALA A 62 -1.26 -3.93 -4.38
C ALA A 62 -0.94 -2.50 -3.93
N LEU A 63 -0.09 -1.79 -4.67
CA LEU A 63 0.21 -0.37 -4.45
C LEU A 63 -1.03 0.48 -4.74
N ALA A 64 -1.65 0.27 -5.92
CA ALA A 64 -2.83 1.01 -6.34
C ALA A 64 -3.98 0.89 -5.33
N ASP A 65 -4.29 -0.33 -4.86
CA ASP A 65 -5.38 -0.56 -3.90
C ASP A 65 -5.16 0.14 -2.55
N LYS A 66 -3.92 0.13 -2.06
CA LYS A 66 -3.55 0.78 -0.79
C LYS A 66 -3.55 2.29 -0.93
N LEU A 67 -3.01 2.81 -2.03
CA LEU A 67 -2.97 4.25 -2.30
C LEU A 67 -4.36 4.82 -2.55
N ASP A 68 -5.24 4.09 -3.24
CA ASP A 68 -6.64 4.45 -3.43
C ASP A 68 -7.37 4.57 -2.08
N THR A 69 -7.25 3.55 -1.23
CA THR A 69 -7.82 3.56 0.12
C THR A 69 -7.28 4.73 0.94
N LEU A 70 -5.97 4.97 0.90
CA LEU A 70 -5.33 6.06 1.62
C LEU A 70 -5.83 7.43 1.14
N ALA A 71 -5.82 7.68 -0.18
CA ALA A 71 -6.26 8.95 -0.76
C ALA A 71 -7.75 9.21 -0.52
N GLY A 72 -8.60 8.20 -0.72
CA GLY A 72 -10.03 8.32 -0.49
C GLY A 72 -10.38 8.63 0.97
N ILE A 73 -9.79 7.89 1.93
CA ILE A 73 -10.08 8.08 3.36
C ILE A 73 -9.51 9.40 3.91
N PHE A 74 -8.33 9.80 3.46
CA PHE A 74 -7.77 11.11 3.79
C PHE A 74 -8.64 12.24 3.20
N GLY A 75 -9.06 12.12 1.94
CA GLY A 75 -9.83 13.16 1.27
C GLY A 75 -11.26 13.36 1.79
N ILE A 76 -11.80 12.40 2.56
CA ILE A 76 -13.06 12.57 3.30
C ILE A 76 -12.85 12.98 4.77
N GLY A 77 -11.61 13.29 5.16
CA GLY A 77 -11.27 13.73 6.52
C GLY A 77 -11.32 12.64 7.60
N GLN A 78 -11.30 11.36 7.22
CA GLN A 78 -11.36 10.22 8.15
C GLN A 78 -9.99 9.61 8.46
N GLN A 79 -8.96 10.44 8.46
CA GLN A 79 -7.61 10.06 8.89
C GLN A 79 -7.58 9.55 10.35
N PRO A 80 -6.63 8.67 10.72
CA PRO A 80 -6.69 7.95 11.98
C PRO A 80 -6.33 8.87 13.16
N GLY A 81 -7.27 9.07 14.08
CA GLY A 81 -7.08 9.87 15.29
C GLY A 81 -6.57 9.07 16.50
N GLY A 82 -5.46 9.50 17.10
CA GLY A 82 -4.92 8.89 18.32
C GLY A 82 -4.59 7.41 18.16
N ALA A 83 -5.07 6.54 19.05
CA ALA A 83 -4.81 5.10 18.98
C ALA A 83 -5.70 4.34 17.95
N LYS A 84 -6.82 4.92 17.53
CA LYS A 84 -7.78 4.23 16.66
C LYS A 84 -7.35 4.32 15.18
N ASP A 85 -7.43 3.20 14.48
CA ASP A 85 -7.19 3.08 13.05
C ASP A 85 -8.24 2.14 12.43
N PRO A 86 -9.50 2.60 12.29
CA PRO A 86 -10.61 1.73 11.89
C PRO A 86 -10.48 1.20 10.45
N PHE A 87 -9.76 1.93 9.59
CA PHE A 87 -9.55 1.57 8.18
C PHE A 87 -8.16 0.99 7.91
N ALA A 88 -7.39 0.69 8.97
CA ALA A 88 -6.06 0.11 8.87
C ALA A 88 -5.06 0.94 8.02
N LEU A 89 -5.19 2.26 8.02
CA LEU A 89 -4.39 3.17 7.20
C LEU A 89 -2.91 3.09 7.55
N ARG A 90 -2.55 2.87 8.83
CA ARG A 90 -1.15 2.70 9.23
C ARG A 90 -0.56 1.44 8.63
N ARG A 91 -1.34 0.37 8.55
CA ARG A 91 -0.92 -0.90 7.93
C ARG A 91 -0.82 -0.73 6.41
N ALA A 92 -1.77 -0.05 5.77
CA ALA A 92 -1.72 0.23 4.35
C ALA A 92 -0.49 1.07 3.97
N ALA A 93 -0.22 2.16 4.71
CA ALA A 93 0.94 3.01 4.48
C ALA A 93 2.27 2.27 4.70
N LEU A 94 2.38 1.45 5.75
CA LEU A 94 3.56 0.59 5.93
C LEU A 94 3.70 -0.43 4.79
N GLY A 95 2.59 -0.98 4.30
CA GLY A 95 2.60 -1.88 3.14
C GLY A 95 3.14 -1.20 1.88
N VAL A 96 2.74 0.04 1.60
CA VAL A 96 3.30 0.84 0.50
C VAL A 96 4.82 1.00 0.66
N VAL A 97 5.28 1.42 1.84
CA VAL A 97 6.72 1.58 2.13
C VAL A 97 7.48 0.29 1.87
N ARG A 98 7.01 -0.83 2.44
CA ARG A 98 7.68 -2.14 2.29
C ARG A 98 7.75 -2.58 0.84
N ILE A 99 6.67 -2.44 0.07
CA ILE A 99 6.66 -2.77 -1.35
C ILE A 99 7.70 -1.92 -2.10
N LEU A 100 7.72 -0.60 -1.90
CA LEU A 100 8.66 0.28 -2.59
C LEU A 100 10.12 -0.02 -2.25
N VAL A 101 10.42 -0.24 -0.96
CA VAL A 101 11.79 -0.44 -0.46
C VAL A 101 12.29 -1.85 -0.77
N GLU A 102 11.57 -2.89 -0.33
CA GLU A 102 12.04 -4.27 -0.40
C GLU A 102 12.01 -4.81 -1.85
N LYS A 103 11.08 -4.33 -2.68
CA LYS A 103 11.05 -4.66 -4.13
C LYS A 103 11.85 -3.66 -4.99
N LYS A 104 12.48 -2.66 -4.36
CA LYS A 104 13.36 -1.67 -5.02
C LYS A 104 12.66 -0.96 -6.19
N ILE A 105 11.41 -0.56 -5.98
CA ILE A 105 10.60 0.09 -7.02
C ILE A 105 10.96 1.58 -7.07
N PRO A 106 11.41 2.11 -8.22
CA PRO A 106 11.94 3.45 -8.31
C PRO A 106 10.86 4.50 -8.59
N LEU A 107 9.85 4.57 -7.71
CA LEU A 107 8.76 5.53 -7.81
C LEU A 107 8.75 6.52 -6.64
N SER A 108 8.46 7.78 -6.96
CA SER A 108 8.31 8.84 -5.97
C SER A 108 6.98 8.71 -5.23
N ILE A 109 7.00 8.83 -3.89
CA ILE A 109 5.77 8.85 -3.10
C ILE A 109 4.85 10.00 -3.55
N SER A 110 5.43 11.16 -3.90
CA SER A 110 4.65 12.32 -4.33
C SER A 110 3.88 12.04 -5.63
N GLU A 111 4.52 11.40 -6.60
CA GLU A 111 3.88 11.00 -7.87
C GLU A 111 2.79 9.96 -7.64
N LEU A 112 3.06 8.96 -6.78
CA LEU A 112 2.10 7.93 -6.42
C LEU A 112 0.86 8.51 -5.73
N VAL A 113 1.05 9.44 -4.80
CA VAL A 113 -0.03 10.14 -4.11
C VAL A 113 -0.79 11.04 -5.09
N GLU A 114 -0.10 11.75 -5.98
CA GLU A 114 -0.74 12.57 -7.01
C GLU A 114 -1.63 11.72 -7.91
N ALA A 115 -1.10 10.61 -8.43
CA ALA A 115 -1.85 9.65 -9.23
C ALA A 115 -3.08 9.13 -8.48
N ALA A 116 -2.93 8.77 -7.20
CA ALA A 116 -4.03 8.27 -6.37
C ALA A 116 -5.15 9.31 -6.21
N TYR A 117 -4.84 10.58 -5.96
CA TYR A 117 -5.86 11.64 -5.88
C TYR A 117 -6.46 12.00 -7.24
N SER A 118 -5.74 11.78 -8.35
CA SER A 118 -6.25 12.09 -9.70
C SER A 118 -7.44 11.23 -10.12
N VAL A 119 -7.57 10.03 -9.55
CA VAL A 119 -8.64 9.07 -9.86
C VAL A 119 -9.77 9.08 -8.82
N GLN A 120 -9.64 9.89 -7.77
CA GLN A 120 -10.69 10.05 -6.78
C GLN A 120 -11.84 10.94 -7.28
N PRO A 121 -13.06 10.78 -6.73
CA PRO A 121 -14.18 11.66 -7.03
C PRO A 121 -13.87 13.16 -6.78
N GLU A 122 -14.45 14.06 -7.58
CA GLU A 122 -14.16 15.51 -7.48
C GLU A 122 -14.57 16.16 -6.13
N ASN A 123 -15.41 15.48 -5.34
CA ASN A 123 -15.95 16.00 -4.09
C ASN A 123 -15.08 15.71 -2.85
N ILE A 124 -13.87 15.16 -3.02
CA ILE A 124 -12.93 14.95 -1.90
C ILE A 124 -11.95 16.11 -1.76
N GLU A 125 -11.54 16.39 -0.52
CA GLU A 125 -10.47 17.34 -0.25
C GLU A 125 -9.12 16.75 -0.65
N LYS A 126 -8.31 17.52 -1.39
CA LYS A 126 -6.99 17.04 -1.83
C LYS A 126 -5.94 17.28 -0.75
N THR A 127 -5.92 16.42 0.27
CA THR A 127 -4.95 16.45 1.38
C THR A 127 -3.66 15.68 1.02
N GLN A 128 -3.04 16.02 -0.11
CA GLN A 128 -1.84 15.33 -0.63
C GLN A 128 -0.66 15.42 0.34
N THR A 129 -0.38 16.62 0.87
CA THR A 129 0.74 16.85 1.78
C THR A 129 0.60 16.04 3.07
N ASP A 130 -0.60 15.96 3.63
CA ASP A 130 -0.86 15.18 4.84
C ASP A 130 -0.66 13.69 4.61
N LEU A 131 -1.11 13.17 3.46
CA LEU A 131 -0.91 11.76 3.12
C LEU A 131 0.57 11.44 2.87
N ILE A 132 1.29 12.31 2.16
CA ILE A 132 2.75 12.14 1.94
C ILE A 132 3.46 12.08 3.29
N ASN A 133 3.20 13.05 4.17
CA ASN A 133 3.79 13.09 5.52
C ASN A 133 3.44 11.82 6.31
N PHE A 134 2.20 11.35 6.23
CA PHE A 134 1.77 10.13 6.89
C PHE A 134 2.55 8.89 6.41
N ILE A 135 2.78 8.74 5.10
CA ILE A 135 3.58 7.64 4.54
C ILE A 135 5.05 7.78 4.95
N LEU A 136 5.63 8.98 4.87
CA LEU A 136 7.02 9.23 5.27
C LEU A 136 7.26 8.92 6.75
N GLU A 137 6.31 9.26 7.63
CA GLU A 137 6.38 8.89 9.05
C GLU A 137 6.31 7.37 9.28
N ARG A 138 5.79 6.58 8.32
CA ARG A 138 5.92 5.10 8.36
C ARG A 138 7.25 4.63 7.82
N ALA A 139 7.76 5.27 6.77
CA ALA A 139 9.08 5.00 6.24
C ALA A 139 10.17 5.21 7.28
N LYS A 140 10.12 6.32 8.03
CA LYS A 140 11.03 6.57 9.15
C LYS A 140 11.02 5.45 10.18
N GLY A 141 9.84 5.04 10.64
CA GLY A 141 9.69 3.94 11.60
C GLY A 141 10.29 2.65 11.07
N TYR A 142 9.99 2.31 9.81
CA TYR A 142 10.56 1.14 9.15
C TYR A 142 12.10 1.16 9.15
N PHE A 143 12.74 2.26 8.75
CA PHE A 143 14.20 2.32 8.70
C PHE A 143 14.85 2.32 10.08
N VAL A 144 14.22 2.92 11.08
CA VAL A 144 14.68 2.84 12.48
C VAL A 144 14.65 1.39 12.96
N ASP A 145 13.56 0.67 12.68
CA ASP A 145 13.43 -0.75 13.04
C ASP A 145 14.46 -1.64 12.33
N HIS A 146 14.98 -1.19 11.17
CA HIS A 146 16.05 -1.85 10.41
C HIS A 146 17.46 -1.35 10.76
N GLY A 147 17.61 -0.55 11.83
CA GLY A 147 18.90 -0.16 12.40
C GLY A 147 19.52 1.11 11.81
N HIS A 148 18.82 1.84 10.95
CA HIS A 148 19.31 3.12 10.43
C HIS A 148 19.14 4.23 11.47
N THR A 149 20.10 5.16 11.50
CA THR A 149 20.04 6.32 12.39
C THR A 149 19.05 7.36 11.89
N ILE A 150 18.36 8.04 12.81
CA ILE A 150 17.41 9.12 12.48
C ILE A 150 18.09 10.19 11.60
N THR A 151 19.35 10.52 11.86
CA THR A 151 20.12 11.48 11.07
C THR A 151 20.31 11.03 9.61
N ALA A 152 20.59 9.75 9.37
CA ALA A 152 20.74 9.21 8.03
C ALA A 152 19.39 9.21 7.28
N ILE A 153 18.33 8.83 7.99
CA ILE A 153 16.95 8.83 7.46
C ILE A 153 16.53 10.25 7.10
N ASP A 154 16.68 11.20 8.01
CA ASP A 154 16.30 12.60 7.78
C ASP A 154 17.11 13.20 6.62
N SER A 155 18.38 12.82 6.44
CA SER A 155 19.21 13.31 5.33
C SER A 155 18.71 12.88 3.95
N VAL A 156 18.02 11.74 3.84
CA VAL A 156 17.44 11.22 2.58
C VAL A 156 15.97 11.60 2.43
N LEU A 157 15.24 11.71 3.54
CA LEU A 157 13.81 12.03 3.55
C LEU A 157 13.50 13.53 3.69
N GLN A 158 14.49 14.42 3.62
CA GLN A 158 14.22 15.87 3.66
C GLN A 158 13.21 16.26 2.56
N PRO A 159 12.28 17.18 2.84
CA PRO A 159 11.38 17.73 1.85
C PRO A 159 12.14 18.74 0.98
N ALA A 160 13.18 18.30 0.28
CA ALA A 160 13.70 19.00 -0.87
C ALA A 160 12.93 18.45 -2.07
N GLY A 161 12.12 19.30 -2.71
CA GLY A 161 11.24 18.90 -3.80
C GLY A 161 11.95 18.07 -4.87
N ALA A 162 11.20 17.10 -5.40
CA ALA A 162 11.52 16.14 -6.45
C ALA A 162 12.33 14.90 -6.00
N ASP A 163 11.69 13.73 -6.11
CA ASP A 163 12.28 12.37 -6.02
C ASP A 163 12.80 11.87 -4.67
N THR A 164 11.89 11.72 -3.68
CA THR A 164 12.16 10.86 -2.51
C THR A 164 11.88 9.40 -2.85
N THR A 165 12.76 8.79 -3.64
CA THR A 165 12.69 7.35 -3.93
C THR A 165 13.23 6.58 -2.74
N LEU A 166 12.39 5.81 -2.05
CA LEU A 166 12.70 5.26 -0.72
C LEU A 166 13.85 4.24 -0.67
N TYR A 167 14.32 3.72 -1.81
CA TYR A 167 15.32 2.65 -1.84
C TYR A 167 16.78 3.15 -1.89
N THR A 168 17.02 4.46 -1.87
CA THR A 168 18.39 5.04 -1.97
C THR A 168 19.11 5.17 -0.62
N LEU A 169 18.63 4.56 0.45
CA LEU A 169 19.37 4.55 1.72
C LEU A 169 20.56 3.59 1.61
N PRO A 170 21.81 4.05 1.84
CA PRO A 170 22.97 3.18 1.82
C PRO A 170 22.94 2.21 3.01
N ASP A 171 23.39 0.99 2.75
CA ASP A 171 23.68 -0.05 3.77
C ASP A 171 24.63 0.48 4.87
#